data_AF-A0A0B2UPE9-F1
#
_entry.id   AF-A0A0B2UPE9-F1
#
_cell.length_a   1.000
_cell.length_b   1.000
_cell.length_c   1.000
_cell.angle_alpha   90.00
_cell.angle_beta   90.00
_cell.angle_gamma   90.00
#
_symmetry.space_group_name_H-M   'P 1'
#
loop_
_entity.id
_entity.type
_entity.pdbx_description
1 polymer ?
#
loop_
_entity_poly.entity_id
_entity_poly.type
_entity_poly.pdbx_seq_one_letter_code
_entity_poly.pdbx_strand_id
1 'polypeptide(L)'
;MGSYPSVLLKGDQIPFQTMRPALLTITTVLLGGVLAHFSEDFSKFLEEKYGEDVRNALERSDLKNTSGTTSFGGKLFATDVITKTPVVFVHGVATTANVFVKHREYFIQHGYLPAELYATTYGDGGLTEAFDVPILCRYIQQLELNNASYRYEGTYSYAIFSCNDVILGNDCCGSTCGDLNNANARFVRNKYGHIGIISSTLQLQYNILSKHAGQEGSSVYYTEGAATPPYCPTT
;
A
#
# COMPACT_ATOMS: atom_id res chain seq x y z
N MET A 1 59.86 56.75 -14.19
CA MET A 1 60.94 56.12 -14.97
C MET A 1 61.85 55.42 -13.98
N GLY A 2 61.95 54.09 -14.05
CA GLY A 2 62.78 53.31 -13.13
C GLY A 2 62.56 51.82 -13.36
N SER A 3 63.38 51.26 -14.24
CA SER A 3 63.39 49.85 -14.64
C SER A 3 63.96 48.94 -13.55
N TYR A 4 63.52 47.67 -13.60
CA TYR A 4 63.82 46.52 -12.74
C TYR A 4 65.26 46.35 -12.25
N PRO A 5 65.41 45.57 -11.15
CA PRO A 5 66.21 44.36 -11.31
C PRO A 5 65.59 43.09 -10.70
N SER A 6 65.97 41.98 -11.33
CA SER A 6 65.72 40.58 -11.01
C SER A 6 66.52 40.12 -9.79
N VAL A 7 65.95 39.25 -8.95
CA VAL A 7 66.72 38.44 -7.99
C VAL A 7 66.31 36.97 -8.03
N LEU A 8 67.35 36.16 -8.11
CA LEU A 8 67.49 34.72 -8.26
C LEU A 8 66.83 33.92 -7.12
N LEU A 9 66.18 32.82 -7.48
CA LEU A 9 65.71 31.78 -6.57
C LEU A 9 66.88 30.95 -6.03
N LYS A 10 66.90 30.69 -4.72
CA LYS A 10 67.71 29.65 -4.09
C LYS A 10 66.76 28.71 -3.37
N GLY A 11 66.72 27.47 -3.83
CA GLY A 11 65.81 26.45 -3.36
C GLY A 11 66.23 25.88 -2.01
N ASP A 12 65.23 25.68 -1.15
CA ASP A 12 65.32 24.79 0.00
C ASP A 12 64.35 23.62 -0.20
N GLN A 13 64.88 22.41 0.05
CA GLN A 13 64.22 21.14 -0.13
C GLN A 13 63.14 20.92 0.94
N ILE A 14 61.93 20.57 0.49
CA ILE A 14 60.84 20.11 1.36
C ILE A 14 60.84 18.56 1.34
N PRO A 15 60.80 17.88 2.51
CA PRO A 15 60.95 16.42 2.56
C PRO A 15 59.73 15.71 1.97
N PHE A 16 60.02 14.63 1.25
CA PHE A 16 59.06 13.71 0.66
C PHE A 16 58.33 12.94 1.76
N GLN A 17 57.12 13.37 2.14
CA GLN A 17 56.22 12.54 2.93
C GLN A 17 55.57 11.52 1.99
N THR A 18 55.84 10.24 2.25
CA THR A 18 55.24 9.11 1.54
C THR A 18 53.73 9.08 1.81
N MET A 19 52.93 9.58 0.86
CA MET A 19 51.50 9.31 0.82
C MET A 19 51.29 7.81 0.65
N ARG A 20 50.79 7.14 1.70
CA ARG A 20 50.24 5.79 1.55
C ARG A 20 48.97 5.90 0.70
N PRO A 21 48.79 5.07 -0.34
CA PRO A 21 47.55 5.06 -1.10
C PRO A 21 46.43 4.57 -0.17
N ALA A 22 45.55 5.47 0.25
CA ALA A 22 44.28 5.10 0.85
C ALA A 22 43.41 4.53 -0.28
N LEU A 23 43.32 3.20 -0.34
CA LEU A 23 42.43 2.50 -1.23
C LEU A 23 40.99 2.80 -0.79
N LEU A 24 40.37 3.81 -1.38
CA LEU A 24 38.92 4.01 -1.26
C LEU A 24 38.25 2.95 -2.14
N THR A 25 37.92 1.80 -1.56
CA THR A 25 36.95 0.89 -2.16
C THR A 25 35.60 1.58 -2.12
N ILE A 26 35.22 2.22 -3.23
CA ILE A 26 33.82 2.56 -3.48
C ILE A 26 33.14 1.23 -3.72
N THR A 27 32.69 0.58 -2.65
CA THR A 27 31.73 -0.50 -2.76
C THR A 27 30.50 0.16 -3.36
N THR A 28 30.31 -0.01 -4.65
CA THR A 28 29.03 0.22 -5.29
C THR A 28 28.05 -0.68 -4.53
N VAL A 29 27.38 -0.12 -3.53
CA VAL A 29 26.14 -0.70 -3.05
C VAL A 29 25.27 -0.61 -4.28
N LEU A 30 25.19 -1.73 -5.00
CA LEU A 30 24.07 -2.00 -5.88
C LEU A 30 22.86 -1.82 -4.96
N LEU A 31 22.27 -0.62 -4.99
CA LEU A 31 20.87 -0.46 -4.70
C LEU A 31 20.18 -1.22 -5.83
N GLY A 32 20.19 -2.54 -5.72
CA GLY A 32 19.29 -3.40 -6.46
C GLY A 32 17.92 -2.83 -6.19
N GLY A 33 17.29 -2.31 -7.24
CA GLY A 33 15.98 -1.71 -7.14
C GLY A 33 15.11 -2.69 -6.36
N VAL A 34 14.64 -2.27 -5.19
CA VAL A 34 13.70 -3.06 -4.38
C VAL A 34 12.37 -2.95 -5.11
N LEU A 35 12.25 -3.68 -6.22
CA LEU A 35 10.97 -3.93 -6.86
C LEU A 35 10.19 -4.70 -5.81
N ALA A 36 9.25 -4.04 -5.14
CA ALA A 36 8.51 -4.63 -4.04
C ALA A 36 7.83 -5.91 -4.54
N HIS A 37 8.35 -7.02 -4.02
CA HIS A 37 7.92 -8.39 -4.15
C HIS A 37 7.79 -8.95 -2.74
N PHE A 38 7.30 -10.18 -2.59
CA PHE A 38 7.54 -10.91 -1.36
C PHE A 38 9.05 -10.95 -1.08
N SER A 39 9.42 -10.83 0.19
CA SER A 39 10.81 -11.03 0.60
C SER A 39 11.19 -12.48 0.37
N GLU A 40 12.48 -12.73 0.12
CA GLU A 40 13.01 -14.09 -0.04
C GLU A 40 12.65 -14.99 1.16
N ASP A 41 12.65 -14.43 2.37
CA ASP A 41 12.22 -15.11 3.59
C ASP A 41 10.77 -15.63 3.49
N PHE A 42 9.84 -14.77 3.04
CA PHE A 42 8.44 -15.15 2.94
C PHE A 42 8.16 -16.07 1.73
N SER A 43 8.83 -15.81 0.60
CA SER A 43 8.83 -16.70 -0.57
C SER A 43 9.21 -18.13 -0.20
N LYS A 44 10.33 -18.27 0.52
CA LYS A 44 10.84 -19.55 0.99
C LYS A 44 9.89 -20.22 1.98
N PHE A 45 9.35 -19.45 2.94
CA PHE A 45 8.34 -19.96 3.87
C PHE A 45 7.11 -20.53 3.13
N LEU A 46 6.59 -19.82 2.12
CA LEU A 46 5.43 -20.27 1.35
C LEU A 46 5.72 -21.59 0.63
N GLU A 47 6.88 -21.68 -0.01
CA GLU A 47 7.30 -22.90 -0.72
C GLU A 47 7.50 -24.08 0.23
N GLU A 48 8.25 -23.89 1.33
CA GLU A 48 8.53 -24.95 2.29
C GLU A 48 7.27 -25.44 3.00
N LYS A 49 6.32 -24.52 3.27
CA LYS A 49 5.12 -24.85 4.06
C LYS A 49 3.93 -25.32 3.21
N TYR A 50 3.77 -24.76 2.01
CA TYR A 50 2.58 -24.94 1.18
C TYR A 50 2.88 -25.42 -0.24
N GLY A 51 4.15 -25.46 -0.64
CA GLY A 51 4.60 -25.88 -1.96
C GLY A 51 4.76 -24.72 -2.94
N GLU A 52 5.51 -24.99 -4.01
CA GLU A 52 5.84 -24.03 -5.06
C GLU A 52 4.59 -23.44 -5.74
N ASP A 53 3.55 -24.24 -5.97
CA ASP A 53 2.33 -23.78 -6.62
C ASP A 53 1.63 -22.66 -5.82
N VAL A 54 1.58 -22.80 -4.49
CA VAL A 54 0.99 -21.78 -3.61
C VAL A 54 1.87 -20.53 -3.57
N ARG A 55 3.20 -20.70 -3.49
CA ARG A 55 4.15 -19.58 -3.59
C ARG A 55 3.90 -18.79 -4.88
N ASN A 56 3.86 -19.47 -6.02
CA ASN A 56 3.69 -18.84 -7.34
C ASN A 56 2.33 -18.14 -7.46
N ALA A 57 1.25 -18.76 -6.95
CA ALA A 57 -0.09 -18.19 -6.98
C ALA A 57 -0.21 -16.88 -6.16
N LEU A 58 0.56 -16.73 -5.09
CA LEU A 58 0.54 -15.53 -4.23
C LEU A 58 1.59 -14.49 -4.62
N GLU A 59 2.79 -14.90 -5.06
CA GLU A 59 3.81 -13.95 -5.50
C GLU A 59 3.45 -13.23 -6.79
N ARG A 60 2.70 -13.91 -7.66
CA ARG A 60 2.33 -13.41 -8.98
C ARG A 60 3.52 -12.88 -9.78
N SER A 61 4.60 -13.66 -9.75
CA SER A 61 5.83 -13.37 -10.50
C SER A 61 5.60 -13.42 -12.02
N ASP A 62 4.53 -14.06 -12.48
CA ASP A 62 4.05 -14.08 -13.86
C ASP A 62 3.61 -12.70 -14.38
N LEU A 63 3.16 -11.81 -13.49
CA LEU A 63 2.62 -10.50 -13.84
C LEU A 63 3.64 -9.35 -13.82
N LYS A 64 4.90 -9.60 -13.46
CA LYS A 64 5.91 -8.53 -13.28
C LYS A 64 6.14 -7.69 -14.53
N ASN A 65 5.93 -8.28 -15.70
CA ASN A 65 6.11 -7.61 -16.99
C ASN A 65 4.89 -6.79 -17.43
N THR A 66 3.72 -7.02 -16.80
CA THR A 66 2.47 -6.31 -17.13
C THR A 66 2.11 -5.26 -16.09
N SER A 67 2.55 -5.43 -14.84
CA SER A 67 2.29 -4.51 -13.73
C SER A 67 3.52 -4.45 -12.83
N GLY A 68 3.88 -3.26 -12.33
CA GLY A 68 5.08 -3.03 -11.51
C GLY A 68 5.17 -3.93 -10.26
N THR A 69 4.65 -3.47 -9.12
CA THR A 69 4.59 -4.29 -7.89
C THR A 69 3.34 -5.15 -7.90
N THR A 70 3.49 -6.45 -8.09
CA THR A 70 2.35 -7.39 -8.20
C THR A 70 1.93 -7.98 -6.87
N SER A 71 2.87 -8.17 -5.94
CA SER A 71 2.62 -8.63 -4.57
C SER A 71 3.72 -8.09 -3.66
N PHE A 72 3.47 -7.89 -2.37
CA PHE A 72 4.51 -7.47 -1.42
C PHE A 72 4.25 -8.03 -0.01
N GLY A 73 5.33 -8.18 0.77
CA GLY A 73 5.25 -8.56 2.18
C GLY A 73 6.38 -9.49 2.61
N GLY A 74 6.43 -9.78 3.91
CA GLY A 74 7.48 -10.62 4.49
C GLY A 74 8.61 -9.85 5.14
N LYS A 75 9.43 -10.59 5.91
CA LYS A 75 10.55 -10.01 6.64
C LYS A 75 11.68 -9.61 5.71
N LEU A 76 12.22 -8.41 5.89
CA LEU A 76 13.46 -8.03 5.20
C LEU A 76 14.67 -8.70 5.86
N PHE A 77 14.62 -8.86 7.18
CA PHE A 77 15.65 -9.54 7.95
C PHE A 77 15.02 -10.59 8.85
N ALA A 78 15.69 -11.73 9.04
CA ALA A 78 15.20 -12.80 9.91
C ALA A 78 14.94 -12.31 11.36
N THR A 79 15.66 -11.26 11.77
CA THR A 79 15.55 -10.59 13.07
C THR A 79 14.38 -9.62 13.18
N ASP A 80 13.62 -9.37 12.11
CA ASP A 80 12.44 -8.51 12.16
C ASP A 80 11.44 -9.07 13.18
N VAL A 81 11.06 -8.21 14.14
CA VAL A 81 10.08 -8.50 15.19
C VAL A 81 8.79 -7.79 14.84
N ILE A 82 7.71 -8.57 14.72
CA ILE A 82 6.35 -8.06 14.48
C ILE A 82 5.82 -7.46 15.78
N THR A 83 5.53 -6.16 15.78
CA THR A 83 5.09 -5.42 16.97
C THR A 83 3.74 -4.75 16.79
N LYS A 84 3.32 -4.52 15.54
CA LYS A 84 2.00 -3.98 15.16
C LYS A 84 1.14 -5.07 14.56
N THR A 85 -0.17 -4.85 14.57
CA THR A 85 -1.15 -5.68 13.86
C THR A 85 -0.79 -5.71 12.37
N PRO A 86 -0.50 -6.88 11.79
CA PRO A 86 -0.23 -6.99 10.36
C PRO A 86 -1.43 -6.53 9.53
N VAL A 87 -1.16 -5.83 8.42
CA VAL A 87 -2.18 -5.34 7.49
C VAL A 87 -2.07 -6.11 6.19
N VAL A 88 -3.16 -6.74 5.79
CA VAL A 88 -3.29 -7.39 4.48
C VAL A 88 -4.16 -6.52 3.59
N PHE A 89 -3.59 -5.99 2.51
CA PHE A 89 -4.30 -5.21 1.52
C PHE A 89 -4.85 -6.14 0.44
N VAL A 90 -6.14 -6.00 0.15
CA VAL A 90 -6.85 -6.75 -0.89
C VAL A 90 -7.36 -5.75 -1.91
N HIS A 91 -6.92 -5.89 -3.16
CA HIS A 91 -7.32 -4.96 -4.23
C HIS A 91 -8.73 -5.26 -4.73
N GLY A 92 -9.26 -4.38 -5.57
CA GLY A 92 -10.59 -4.54 -6.16
C GLY A 92 -10.55 -5.17 -7.55
N VAL A 93 -11.67 -5.09 -8.25
CA VAL A 93 -11.79 -5.53 -9.65
C VAL A 93 -10.71 -4.92 -10.55
N ALA A 94 -10.24 -5.69 -11.54
CA ALA A 94 -9.37 -5.23 -12.63
C ALA A 94 -8.10 -4.47 -12.19
N THR A 95 -7.58 -4.76 -11.00
CA THR A 95 -6.39 -4.11 -10.46
C THR A 95 -5.39 -5.15 -9.94
N THR A 96 -4.24 -4.67 -9.47
CA THR A 96 -3.19 -5.47 -8.82
C THR A 96 -2.89 -4.89 -7.45
N ALA A 97 -2.10 -5.62 -6.64
CA ALA A 97 -1.59 -5.10 -5.36
C ALA A 97 -0.81 -3.79 -5.49
N ASN A 98 -0.37 -3.42 -6.71
CA ASN A 98 0.30 -2.17 -7.00
C ASN A 98 -0.48 -0.93 -6.54
N VAL A 99 -1.83 -1.01 -6.50
CA VAL A 99 -2.67 0.11 -6.02
C VAL A 99 -2.38 0.52 -4.58
N PHE A 100 -1.77 -0.36 -3.79
CA PHE A 100 -1.41 -0.13 -2.39
C PHE A 100 0.07 0.21 -2.17
N VAL A 101 0.87 0.43 -3.20
CA VAL A 101 2.29 0.83 -3.01
C VAL A 101 2.40 2.10 -2.18
N LYS A 102 1.55 3.10 -2.45
CA LYS A 102 1.51 4.35 -1.66
C LYS A 102 1.04 4.12 -0.22
N HIS A 103 0.15 3.15 0.01
CA HIS A 103 -0.24 2.75 1.36
C HIS A 103 0.91 2.13 2.10
N ARG A 104 1.61 1.19 1.47
CA ARG A 104 2.79 0.55 2.04
C ARG A 104 3.84 1.59 2.44
N GLU A 105 4.18 2.50 1.53
CA GLU A 105 5.10 3.60 1.80
C GLU A 105 4.65 4.48 2.96
N TYR A 106 3.36 4.86 2.96
CA TYR A 106 2.78 5.67 4.01
C TYR A 106 2.84 4.98 5.38
N PHE A 107 2.50 3.69 5.46
CA PHE A 107 2.53 2.93 6.70
C PHE A 107 3.98 2.77 7.22
N ILE A 108 4.95 2.54 6.33
CA ILE A 108 6.38 2.47 6.68
C ILE A 108 6.86 3.82 7.23
N GLN A 109 6.50 4.93 6.59
CA GLN A 109 6.81 6.28 7.09
C GLN A 109 6.22 6.55 8.49
N HIS A 110 5.17 5.83 8.86
CA HIS A 110 4.52 5.92 10.18
C HIS A 110 4.85 4.71 11.07
N GLY A 111 6.01 4.09 10.85
CA GLY A 111 6.65 3.16 11.76
C GLY A 111 6.26 1.70 11.59
N TYR A 112 5.45 1.32 10.59
CA TYR A 112 5.27 -0.09 10.25
C TYR A 112 6.53 -0.67 9.61
N LEU A 113 6.80 -1.95 9.88
CA LEU A 113 7.81 -2.70 9.14
C LEU A 113 7.22 -3.28 7.85
N PRO A 114 8.02 -3.51 6.80
CA PRO A 114 7.59 -4.29 5.64
C PRO A 114 7.04 -5.68 6.01
N ALA A 115 7.58 -6.27 7.08
CA ALA A 115 7.12 -7.53 7.66
C ALA A 115 5.70 -7.48 8.26
N GLU A 116 5.10 -6.31 8.35
CA GLU A 116 3.75 -6.08 8.91
C GLU A 116 2.75 -5.69 7.81
N LEU A 117 3.16 -5.66 6.54
CA LEU A 117 2.38 -5.14 5.42
C LEU A 117 2.40 -6.14 4.25
N TYR A 118 1.24 -6.68 3.91
CA TYR A 118 1.11 -7.76 2.94
C TYR A 118 0.07 -7.42 1.87
N ALA A 119 0.32 -7.80 0.63
CA ALA A 119 -0.67 -7.75 -0.43
C ALA A 119 -0.32 -8.79 -1.51
N THR A 120 -1.34 -9.42 -2.07
CA THR A 120 -1.20 -10.32 -3.23
C THR A 120 -2.13 -9.88 -4.34
N THR A 121 -1.72 -10.06 -5.60
CA THR A 121 -2.65 -9.95 -6.73
C THR A 121 -3.45 -11.23 -6.90
N TYR A 122 -4.77 -11.13 -6.94
CA TYR A 122 -5.65 -12.25 -7.29
C TYR A 122 -6.26 -12.07 -8.69
N GLY A 123 -6.84 -13.14 -9.22
CA GLY A 123 -7.44 -13.13 -10.56
C GLY A 123 -6.40 -12.94 -11.66
N ASP A 124 -6.81 -12.34 -12.78
CA ASP A 124 -5.93 -12.12 -13.94
C ASP A 124 -4.98 -10.91 -13.78
N GLY A 125 -5.08 -10.18 -12.68
CA GLY A 125 -4.24 -9.02 -12.39
C GLY A 125 -4.50 -7.82 -13.30
N GLY A 126 -5.76 -7.61 -13.70
CA GLY A 126 -6.15 -6.43 -14.49
C GLY A 126 -5.98 -6.63 -15.99
N LEU A 127 -5.93 -7.88 -16.47
CA LEU A 127 -6.04 -8.17 -17.90
C LEU A 127 -7.47 -7.92 -18.41
N THR A 128 -8.47 -8.14 -17.55
CA THR A 128 -9.86 -7.75 -17.78
C THR A 128 -10.07 -6.33 -17.25
N GLU A 129 -10.62 -5.44 -18.06
CA GLU A 129 -10.92 -4.06 -17.67
C GLU A 129 -12.09 -3.99 -16.67
N ALA A 130 -12.08 -2.98 -15.79
CA ALA A 130 -13.07 -2.88 -14.70
C ALA A 130 -14.53 -2.85 -15.20
N PHE A 131 -14.77 -2.20 -16.33
CA PHE A 131 -16.10 -2.07 -16.93
C PHE A 131 -16.58 -3.35 -17.62
N ASP A 132 -15.69 -4.31 -17.90
CA ASP A 132 -16.04 -5.59 -18.53
C ASP A 132 -16.44 -6.65 -17.48
N VAL A 133 -16.33 -6.33 -16.19
CA VAL A 133 -16.73 -7.21 -15.09
C VAL A 133 -18.11 -6.80 -14.57
N PRO A 134 -19.18 -7.60 -14.83
CA PRO A 134 -20.52 -7.21 -14.45
C PRO A 134 -20.74 -7.30 -12.94
N ILE A 135 -21.20 -6.19 -12.34
CA ILE A 135 -21.68 -6.15 -10.95
C ILE A 135 -23.11 -6.67 -10.93
N LEU A 136 -23.29 -7.92 -10.49
CA LEU A 136 -24.58 -8.60 -10.52
C LEU A 136 -25.11 -8.78 -9.10
N CYS A 137 -26.42 -8.55 -8.92
CA CYS A 137 -27.04 -8.66 -7.59
C CYS A 137 -26.85 -10.00 -6.91
N ARG A 138 -26.76 -11.09 -7.69
CA ARG A 138 -26.45 -12.41 -7.16
C ARG A 138 -25.10 -12.49 -6.46
N TYR A 139 -24.13 -11.62 -6.79
CA TYR A 139 -22.82 -11.58 -6.13
C TYR A 139 -22.88 -10.74 -4.85
N ILE A 140 -23.71 -9.70 -4.81
CA ILE A 140 -23.85 -8.79 -3.65
C ILE A 140 -24.71 -9.43 -2.55
N GLN A 141 -25.80 -10.12 -2.91
CA GLN A 141 -26.79 -10.66 -1.96
C GLN A 141 -26.46 -12.07 -1.45
N GLN A 142 -25.28 -12.60 -1.79
CA GLN A 142 -24.93 -14.01 -1.55
C GLN A 142 -24.78 -14.35 -0.06
N LEU A 143 -24.08 -13.49 0.70
CA LEU A 143 -23.89 -13.66 2.14
C LEU A 143 -23.47 -12.33 2.76
N GLU A 144 -24.19 -11.87 3.78
CA GLU A 144 -23.75 -10.73 4.59
C GLU A 144 -22.64 -11.20 5.53
N LEU A 145 -21.39 -10.91 5.15
CA LEU A 145 -20.25 -11.26 5.98
C LEU A 145 -20.24 -10.42 7.25
N ASN A 146 -20.37 -9.09 7.20
CA ASN A 146 -20.27 -8.24 8.39
C ASN A 146 -21.57 -8.22 9.22
N ASN A 147 -21.95 -9.38 9.77
CA ASN A 147 -23.16 -9.57 10.56
C ASN A 147 -23.00 -9.02 11.99
N ALA A 148 -23.98 -8.25 12.45
CA ALA A 148 -23.97 -7.64 13.78
C ALA A 148 -23.92 -8.64 14.94
N SER A 149 -24.54 -9.82 14.79
CA SER A 149 -24.75 -10.76 15.90
C SER A 149 -23.48 -11.52 16.28
N TYR A 150 -22.59 -11.78 15.33
CA TYR A 150 -21.40 -12.61 15.57
C TYR A 150 -20.07 -11.92 15.22
N ARG A 151 -20.05 -10.90 14.34
CA ARG A 151 -18.85 -10.11 13.98
C ARG A 151 -17.60 -10.97 13.73
N TYR A 152 -17.77 -12.07 13.01
CA TYR A 152 -16.75 -13.10 12.84
C TYR A 152 -15.51 -12.55 12.10
N GLU A 153 -15.76 -11.61 11.21
CA GLU A 153 -14.82 -10.94 10.32
C GLU A 153 -13.91 -9.96 11.07
N GLY A 154 -14.33 -9.51 12.26
CA GLY A 154 -13.51 -8.69 13.13
C GLY A 154 -14.26 -7.80 14.13
N THR A 155 -13.52 -7.37 15.14
CA THR A 155 -13.99 -6.43 16.18
C THR A 155 -14.39 -5.07 15.60
N TYR A 156 -13.69 -4.62 14.56
CA TYR A 156 -13.91 -3.34 13.91
C TYR A 156 -14.06 -3.50 12.40
N SER A 157 -15.06 -2.85 11.82
CA SER A 157 -15.27 -2.74 10.39
C SER A 157 -15.65 -1.32 10.01
N TYR A 158 -15.13 -0.86 8.87
CA TYR A 158 -15.26 0.52 8.42
C TYR A 158 -15.56 0.53 6.93
N ALA A 159 -16.42 1.46 6.49
CA ALA A 159 -16.66 1.70 5.07
C ALA A 159 -16.15 3.08 4.68
N ILE A 160 -15.39 3.18 3.58
CA ILE A 160 -14.99 4.44 2.96
C ILE A 160 -15.44 4.36 1.51
N PHE A 161 -16.38 5.21 1.11
CA PHE A 161 -16.97 5.14 -0.22
C PHE A 161 -17.38 6.53 -0.75
N SER A 162 -17.76 6.59 -2.01
CA SER A 162 -18.21 7.80 -2.69
C SER A 162 -19.42 7.49 -3.56
N CYS A 163 -20.41 8.38 -3.55
CA CYS A 163 -21.52 8.32 -4.48
C CYS A 163 -21.12 8.74 -5.91
N ASN A 164 -19.91 9.27 -6.08
CA ASN A 164 -19.33 9.64 -7.38
C ASN A 164 -18.40 8.55 -7.93
N ASP A 165 -18.46 7.34 -7.36
CA ASP A 165 -17.74 6.18 -7.86
C ASP A 165 -18.45 5.62 -9.10
N VAL A 166 -17.95 5.98 -10.29
CA VAL A 166 -18.52 5.52 -11.57
C VAL A 166 -18.14 4.09 -11.94
N ILE A 167 -17.18 3.48 -11.23
CA ILE A 167 -16.75 2.09 -11.49
C ILE A 167 -17.72 1.13 -10.81
N LEU A 168 -18.03 1.38 -9.54
CA LEU A 168 -19.02 0.59 -8.81
C LEU A 168 -20.45 1.05 -9.07
N GLY A 169 -20.64 2.34 -9.32
CA GLY A 169 -21.95 2.98 -9.31
C GLY A 169 -22.43 3.29 -7.89
N ASN A 170 -23.66 3.80 -7.82
CA ASN A 170 -24.35 4.18 -6.58
C ASN A 170 -25.44 3.20 -6.15
N ASP A 171 -25.94 2.37 -7.07
CA ASP A 171 -26.99 1.38 -6.82
C ASP A 171 -26.48 -0.06 -7.01
N CYS A 172 -26.31 -0.74 -5.89
CA CYS A 172 -26.00 -2.15 -5.80
C CYS A 172 -27.20 -2.87 -5.17
N CYS A 173 -28.24 -3.05 -5.97
CA CYS A 173 -29.43 -3.83 -5.62
C CYS A 173 -30.30 -3.17 -4.54
N GLY A 174 -30.54 -1.87 -4.71
CA GLY A 174 -31.27 -1.02 -3.77
C GLY A 174 -30.42 -0.52 -2.61
N SER A 175 -29.11 -0.78 -2.61
CA SER A 175 -28.17 -0.41 -1.55
C SER A 175 -26.97 0.34 -2.12
N THR A 176 -26.29 1.11 -1.27
CA THR A 176 -25.07 1.82 -1.68
C THR A 176 -23.90 0.86 -1.87
N CYS A 177 -23.31 0.84 -3.07
CA CYS A 177 -22.30 -0.14 -3.48
C CYS A 177 -21.06 -0.27 -2.58
N GLY A 178 -20.54 0.85 -2.08
CA GLY A 178 -19.35 0.86 -1.22
C GLY A 178 -19.66 0.78 0.28
N ASP A 179 -20.92 0.64 0.66
CA ASP A 179 -21.30 0.50 2.06
C ASP A 179 -21.10 -0.93 2.58
N LEU A 180 -20.89 -1.04 3.88
CA LEU A 180 -20.84 -2.29 4.60
C LEU A 180 -21.93 -2.30 5.66
N ASN A 181 -22.82 -3.30 5.63
CA ASN A 181 -23.84 -3.47 6.66
C ASN A 181 -23.17 -3.61 8.03
N ASN A 182 -23.73 -3.02 9.09
CA ASN A 182 -23.18 -3.08 10.47
C ASN A 182 -21.72 -2.59 10.64
N ALA A 183 -21.22 -1.69 9.78
CA ALA A 183 -19.94 -1.04 9.99
C ALA A 183 -19.91 -0.22 11.29
N ASN A 184 -18.78 -0.23 12.00
CA ASN A 184 -18.54 0.60 13.19
C ASN A 184 -18.50 2.09 12.83
N ALA A 185 -17.98 2.44 11.66
CA ALA A 185 -18.10 3.80 11.11
C ALA A 185 -18.11 3.80 9.59
N ARG A 186 -18.73 4.83 9.02
CA ARG A 186 -18.85 5.06 7.58
C ARG A 186 -18.29 6.43 7.23
N PHE A 187 -17.58 6.49 6.10
CA PHE A 187 -16.87 7.67 5.65
C PHE A 187 -17.20 7.94 4.19
N VAL A 188 -18.27 8.70 3.96
CA VAL A 188 -18.64 9.16 2.61
C VAL A 188 -17.66 10.25 2.15
N ARG A 189 -17.10 10.11 0.95
CA ARG A 189 -16.05 10.98 0.39
C ARG A 189 -16.35 11.38 -1.06
N ASN A 190 -17.49 12.05 -1.25
CA ASN A 190 -17.98 12.47 -2.57
C ASN A 190 -17.04 13.43 -3.34
N LYS A 191 -16.03 14.01 -2.69
CA LYS A 191 -14.97 14.76 -3.39
C LYS A 191 -14.14 13.87 -4.33
N TYR A 192 -14.11 12.56 -4.11
CA TYR A 192 -13.27 11.63 -4.84
C TYR A 192 -14.10 10.62 -5.64
N GLY A 193 -13.62 10.22 -6.83
CA GLY A 193 -14.12 9.04 -7.54
C GLY A 193 -13.40 7.76 -7.09
N HIS A 194 -13.64 6.62 -7.76
CA HIS A 194 -13.16 5.28 -7.39
C HIS A 194 -11.70 5.25 -6.89
N ILE A 195 -10.74 5.62 -7.74
CA ILE A 195 -9.30 5.61 -7.41
C ILE A 195 -8.91 6.73 -6.43
N GLY A 196 -9.65 7.85 -6.46
CA GLY A 196 -9.40 8.97 -5.57
C GLY A 196 -9.69 8.62 -4.11
N ILE A 197 -10.71 7.79 -3.84
CA ILE A 197 -11.02 7.33 -2.47
C ILE A 197 -9.82 6.58 -1.90
N ILE A 198 -9.25 5.65 -2.66
CA ILE A 198 -8.11 4.82 -2.23
C ILE A 198 -6.88 5.70 -1.94
N SER A 199 -6.52 6.58 -2.87
CA SER A 199 -5.26 7.35 -2.81
C SER A 199 -5.33 8.63 -1.97
N SER A 200 -6.51 9.25 -1.84
CA SER A 200 -6.69 10.55 -1.15
C SER A 200 -7.18 10.39 0.29
N THR A 201 -7.33 9.17 0.78
CA THR A 201 -7.75 8.88 2.16
C THR A 201 -6.72 8.04 2.94
N LEU A 202 -5.45 8.03 2.52
CA LEU A 202 -4.36 7.27 3.16
C LEU A 202 -4.27 7.48 4.67
N GLN A 203 -4.29 8.74 5.12
CA GLN A 203 -4.25 9.10 6.54
C GLN A 203 -5.43 8.51 7.31
N LEU A 204 -6.63 8.55 6.73
CA LEU A 204 -7.84 8.00 7.35
C LEU A 204 -7.71 6.48 7.46
N GLN A 205 -7.33 5.79 6.38
CA GLN A 205 -7.12 4.35 6.35
C GLN A 205 -6.06 3.91 7.38
N TYR A 206 -4.96 4.65 7.49
CA TYR A 206 -3.95 4.41 8.51
C TYR A 206 -4.51 4.55 9.93
N ASN A 207 -5.24 5.63 10.22
CA ASN A 207 -5.77 5.87 11.57
C ASN A 207 -6.78 4.79 11.99
N ILE A 208 -7.69 4.38 11.11
CA ILE A 208 -8.71 3.37 11.45
C ILE A 208 -8.10 1.96 11.61
N LEU A 209 -7.02 1.65 10.88
CA LEU A 209 -6.33 0.35 10.97
C LEU A 209 -5.35 0.27 12.15
N SER A 210 -4.56 1.32 12.37
CA SER A 210 -3.49 1.30 13.38
C SER A 210 -3.96 1.66 14.80
N LYS A 211 -4.99 2.50 14.91
CA LYS A 211 -5.47 3.01 16.21
C LYS A 211 -6.86 2.52 16.55
N HIS A 212 -7.58 1.92 15.60
CA HIS A 212 -9.03 1.70 15.66
C HIS A 212 -9.80 2.97 16.05
N ALA A 213 -9.17 4.14 15.85
CA ALA A 213 -9.69 5.43 16.21
C ALA A 213 -10.42 5.99 15.00
N GLY A 214 -11.71 5.69 14.93
CA GLY A 214 -12.66 6.52 14.20
C GLY A 214 -12.86 7.89 14.84
N GLN A 215 -12.36 8.11 16.07
CA GLN A 215 -12.42 9.38 16.79
C GLN A 215 -11.22 9.56 17.73
N GLU A 216 -10.49 10.67 17.54
CA GLU A 216 -10.18 11.67 18.57
C GLU A 216 -9.63 12.92 17.86
N GLY A 217 -10.30 14.06 18.02
CA GLY A 217 -9.70 15.38 17.79
C GLY A 217 -9.58 15.94 16.36
N SER A 218 -10.19 15.35 15.32
CA SER A 218 -10.27 16.00 14.00
C SER A 218 -11.72 16.27 13.62
N SER A 219 -12.02 17.56 13.55
CA SER A 219 -13.29 18.18 13.21
C SER A 219 -14.02 17.50 12.04
N VAL A 220 -15.24 17.05 12.31
CA VAL A 220 -16.34 16.84 11.34
C VAL A 220 -16.07 15.82 10.23
N TYR A 221 -16.36 14.55 10.50
CA TYR A 221 -16.89 13.64 9.49
C TYR A 221 -18.40 13.61 9.72
N TYR A 222 -19.20 14.01 8.74
CA TYR A 222 -20.66 14.17 8.83
C TYR A 222 -21.34 13.53 10.06
N THR A 223 -22.01 14.33 10.90
CA THR A 223 -23.34 13.91 11.34
C THR A 223 -24.18 13.78 10.08
N GLU A 224 -24.70 12.58 9.86
CA GLU A 224 -25.90 12.36 9.06
C GLU A 224 -26.94 13.46 9.32
N GLY A 225 -27.46 14.03 8.24
CA GLY A 225 -28.86 14.37 8.15
C GLY A 225 -29.59 13.24 7.43
N ALA A 226 -30.13 12.30 8.22
CA ALA A 226 -31.50 11.79 8.05
C ALA A 226 -31.84 10.89 6.85
N ALA A 227 -30.91 10.08 6.33
CA ALA A 227 -31.30 8.97 5.46
C ALA A 227 -30.92 7.64 6.13
N THR A 228 -31.94 6.82 6.39
CA THR A 228 -31.75 5.37 6.36
C THR A 228 -31.05 5.01 5.05
N PRO A 229 -30.25 3.92 5.01
CA PRO A 229 -29.79 3.37 3.73
C PRO A 229 -30.92 3.39 2.69
N PRO A 230 -30.64 3.76 1.43
CA PRO A 230 -29.31 3.97 0.84
C PRO A 230 -28.70 5.37 1.11
N TYR A 231 -27.37 5.41 1.29
CA TYR A 231 -26.59 6.65 1.53
C TYR A 231 -26.33 7.44 0.26
N CYS A 232 -26.32 6.77 -0.89
CA CYS A 232 -26.24 7.39 -2.20
C CYS A 232 -27.62 7.39 -2.86
N PRO A 233 -28.00 8.46 -3.59
CA PRO A 233 -29.26 8.49 -4.33
C PRO A 233 -29.30 7.37 -5.36
N THR A 234 -30.42 6.64 -5.46
CA THR A 234 -30.70 5.75 -6.59
C THR A 234 -31.19 6.59 -7.77
N THR A 235 -30.54 6.47 -8.93
CA THR A 235 -30.97 7.14 -10.18
C THR A 235 -32.06 6.36 -10.88
#